data_AF-A0A2R6EWA4-F1
#
_entry.id   AF-A0A2R6EWA4-F1
#
_cell.length_a   1.000
_cell.length_b   1.000
_cell.length_c   1.000
_cell.angle_alpha   90.00
_cell.angle_beta   90.00
_cell.angle_gamma   90.00
#
_symmetry.space_group_name_H-M   'P 1'
#
loop_
_entity.id
_entity.type
_entity.pdbx_description
1 polymer ?
#
loop_
_entity_poly.entity_id
_entity_poly.type
_entity_poly.pdbx_seq_one_letter_code
_entity_poly.pdbx_strand_id
1 'polypeptide(L)'
;MSDDAELFATTYRDPDEGDVIELPDGATTAVERVGDVEIGLPTLAVEVVGTGERAQYVILRNDADGDVCIPDGSNVLGVDGWTDSVYFAVPTEVYE
;
A
#
# COMPACT_ATOMS: atom_id res chain seq x y z
N MET A 1 -5.75 31.91 -3.07
CA MET A 1 -6.02 30.71 -3.89
C MET A 1 -6.28 29.62 -2.89
N SER A 2 -7.49 29.08 -2.87
CA SER A 2 -7.76 27.91 -2.04
C SER A 2 -7.01 26.76 -2.73
N ASP A 3 -5.98 26.24 -2.08
CA ASP A 3 -5.42 24.94 -2.44
C ASP A 3 -6.55 23.91 -2.28
N ASP A 4 -7.27 23.68 -3.37
CA ASP A 4 -8.21 22.56 -3.50
C ASP A 4 -7.32 21.33 -3.69
N ALA A 5 -6.76 20.85 -2.58
CA ALA A 5 -5.97 19.64 -2.59
C ALA A 5 -6.92 18.49 -2.93
N GLU A 6 -6.85 18.01 -4.17
CA GLU A 6 -7.74 16.97 -4.67
C GLU A 6 -7.60 15.72 -3.80
N LEU A 7 -8.71 15.26 -3.22
CA LEU A 7 -8.74 14.05 -2.42
C LEU A 7 -8.59 12.85 -3.35
N PHE A 8 -7.49 12.12 -3.19
CA PHE A 8 -7.27 10.84 -3.82
C PHE A 8 -7.69 9.74 -2.84
N ALA A 9 -8.60 8.88 -3.28
CA ALA A 9 -9.01 7.69 -2.54
C ALA A 9 -9.13 6.53 -3.52
N THR A 10 -8.37 5.47 -3.28
CA THR A 10 -8.40 4.24 -4.09
C THR A 10 -8.23 3.02 -3.21
N THR A 11 -8.71 1.88 -3.70
CA THR A 11 -8.57 0.58 -3.03
C THR A 11 -7.99 -0.41 -4.02
N TYR A 12 -6.78 -0.89 -3.74
CA TYR A 12 -6.17 -1.97 -4.50
C TYR A 12 -6.60 -3.29 -3.90
N ARG A 13 -7.23 -4.15 -4.70
CA ARG A 13 -7.70 -5.46 -4.26
C ARG A 13 -6.78 -6.53 -4.82
N ASP A 14 -6.39 -7.44 -3.94
CA ASP A 14 -5.45 -8.52 -4.20
C ASP A 14 -4.15 -8.02 -4.88
N PRO A 15 -3.48 -6.97 -4.35
CA PRO A 15 -2.25 -6.52 -4.97
C PRO A 15 -1.16 -7.59 -4.80
N ASP A 16 -0.48 -7.89 -5.90
CA ASP A 16 0.67 -8.79 -5.90
C ASP A 16 1.98 -8.02 -5.65
N GLU A 17 3.02 -8.75 -5.27
CA GLU A 17 4.37 -8.18 -5.24
C GLU A 17 4.79 -7.76 -6.66
N GLY A 18 5.27 -6.53 -6.79
CA GLY A 18 5.65 -5.93 -8.07
C GLY A 18 4.53 -5.10 -8.72
N ASP A 19 3.32 -5.08 -8.16
CA ASP A 19 2.26 -4.21 -8.66
C ASP A 19 2.60 -2.75 -8.50
N VAL A 20 2.27 -1.95 -9.51
CA VAL A 20 2.46 -0.49 -9.48
C VAL A 20 1.19 0.17 -9.01
N ILE A 21 1.31 0.96 -7.94
CA ILE A 21 0.24 1.78 -7.38
C ILE A 21 0.58 3.26 -7.42
N GLU A 22 -0.46 4.08 -7.30
CA GLU A 22 -0.33 5.53 -7.22
C GLU A 22 -0.63 5.96 -5.79
N LEU A 23 0.34 6.65 -5.17
CA LEU A 23 0.18 7.21 -3.83
C LEU A 23 0.36 8.73 -3.89
N PRO A 24 -0.54 9.52 -3.28
CA PRO A 24 -0.29 10.93 -3.04
C PRO A 24 0.80 11.13 -1.98
N ASP A 25 1.53 12.25 -2.03
CA ASP A 25 2.59 12.61 -1.06
C ASP A 25 2.11 12.58 0.41
N GLY A 26 0.84 12.92 0.65
CA GLY A 26 0.18 12.85 1.96
C GLY A 26 -0.69 11.61 2.17
N ALA A 27 -0.40 10.49 1.48
CA ALA A 27 -1.20 9.27 1.59
C ALA A 27 -1.19 8.70 3.02
N THR A 28 -2.37 8.38 3.50
CA THR A 28 -2.60 7.42 4.57
C THR A 28 -3.02 6.11 3.94
N THR A 29 -2.40 5.02 4.37
CA THR A 29 -2.64 3.69 3.80
C THR A 29 -3.05 2.71 4.89
N ALA A 30 -3.90 1.75 4.54
CA ALA A 30 -4.31 0.67 5.41
C ALA A 30 -4.34 -0.65 4.62
N VAL A 31 -3.92 -1.73 5.27
CA VAL A 31 -4.00 -3.09 4.73
C VAL A 31 -5.02 -3.85 5.55
N GLU A 32 -6.08 -4.31 4.88
CA GLU A 32 -7.14 -5.09 5.53
C GLU A 32 -7.58 -6.25 4.64
N ARG A 33 -8.04 -7.33 5.28
CA ARG A 33 -8.65 -8.46 4.58
C ARG A 33 -10.14 -8.24 4.46
N VAL A 34 -10.61 -8.01 3.25
CA VAL A 34 -12.03 -7.77 2.95
C VAL A 34 -12.66 -9.02 2.36
N GLY A 35 -13.82 -9.39 2.91
CA GLY A 35 -14.56 -10.57 2.49
C GLY A 35 -14.93 -11.46 3.66
N ASP A 36 -16.00 -12.23 3.47
CA ASP A 36 -16.49 -13.15 4.49
C ASP A 36 -15.68 -14.45 4.43
N VAL A 37 -14.95 -14.75 5.52
CA VAL A 37 -14.11 -15.95 5.61
C VAL A 37 -14.94 -17.24 5.46
N GLU A 38 -16.26 -17.17 5.70
CA GLU A 38 -17.17 -18.29 5.56
C GLU A 38 -17.51 -18.63 4.10
N ILE A 39 -17.23 -17.74 3.14
CA ILE A 39 -17.52 -17.93 1.70
C ILE A 39 -16.24 -18.20 0.88
N GLY A 40 -15.06 -18.08 1.49
CA GLY A 40 -13.77 -18.35 0.83
C GLY A 40 -12.59 -17.71 1.57
N LEU A 41 -11.43 -17.68 0.93
CA LEU A 41 -10.30 -16.90 1.43
C LEU A 41 -10.63 -15.40 1.25
N PRO A 42 -10.55 -14.56 2.30
CA PRO A 42 -10.75 -13.12 2.17
C PRO A 42 -9.66 -12.52 1.29
N THR A 43 -10.06 -11.52 0.52
CA THR A 43 -9.18 -10.80 -0.41
C THR A 43 -8.41 -9.73 0.35
N LEU A 44 -7.11 -9.65 0.09
CA LEU A 44 -6.30 -8.56 0.62
C LEU A 44 -6.73 -7.26 -0.04
N ALA A 45 -6.94 -6.19 0.70
CA ALA A 45 -7.10 -4.86 0.14
C ALA A 45 -6.17 -3.86 0.79
N VAL A 46 -5.64 -2.98 -0.06
CA VAL A 46 -4.85 -1.83 0.35
C VAL A 46 -5.67 -0.60 0.04
N GLU A 47 -6.12 0.07 1.09
CA GLU A 47 -6.81 1.35 0.98
C GLU A 47 -5.79 2.47 1.05
N VAL A 48 -5.92 3.42 0.12
CA VAL A 48 -5.05 4.59 0.02
C VAL A 48 -5.93 5.82 0.00
N VAL A 49 -5.70 6.74 0.93
CA VAL A 49 -6.42 8.01 1.01
C VAL A 49 -5.44 9.13 1.31
N GLY A 50 -5.40 10.17 0.49
CA GLY A 50 -4.55 11.32 0.75
C GLY A 50 -4.81 12.49 -0.19
N THR A 51 -4.00 13.53 -0.06
CA THR A 51 -4.06 14.73 -0.88
C THR A 51 -2.66 15.11 -1.36
N GLY A 52 -2.57 15.81 -2.50
CA GLY A 52 -1.31 16.31 -3.04
C GLY A 52 -0.91 15.66 -4.38
N GLU A 53 0.36 15.81 -4.72
CA GLU A 53 0.94 15.25 -5.94
C GLU A 53 0.99 13.73 -5.85
N ARG A 54 0.65 13.04 -6.95
CA ARG A 54 0.63 11.58 -7.03
C ARG A 54 1.91 11.09 -7.66
N ALA A 55 2.53 10.10 -7.04
CA ALA A 55 3.70 9.42 -7.57
C ALA A 55 3.43 7.90 -7.68
N GLN A 56 4.21 7.23 -8.53
CA GLN A 56 4.11 5.80 -8.74
C GLN A 56 5.04 5.06 -7.80
N TYR A 57 4.51 4.00 -7.20
CA TYR A 57 5.23 3.14 -6.27
C TYR A 57 5.00 1.68 -6.63
N VAL A 58 5.98 0.83 -6.35
CA VAL A 58 5.89 -0.61 -6.49
C VAL A 58 5.55 -1.22 -5.14
N ILE A 59 4.51 -2.02 -5.08
CA ILE A 59 4.16 -2.81 -3.89
C ILE A 59 5.18 -3.92 -3.73
N LEU A 60 5.82 -3.94 -2.58
CA LEU A 60 6.64 -5.05 -2.12
C LEU A 60 6.04 -5.63 -0.85
N ARG A 61 6.17 -6.94 -0.73
CA ARG A 61 5.76 -7.69 0.45
C ARG A 61 7.01 -8.24 1.12
N ASN A 62 7.11 -8.08 2.42
CA ASN A 62 8.09 -8.77 3.22
C ASN A 62 7.35 -9.61 4.26
N ASP A 63 7.58 -10.92 4.26
CA ASP A 63 7.11 -11.77 5.34
C ASP A 63 7.89 -11.39 6.60
N ALA A 64 7.21 -10.96 7.67
CA ALA A 64 7.84 -10.45 8.89
C ALA A 64 8.53 -11.55 9.73
N ASP A 65 8.93 -12.64 9.09
CA ASP A 65 9.87 -13.63 9.59
C ASP A 65 11.30 -13.03 9.59
N GLY A 66 11.48 -11.86 10.25
CA GLY A 66 12.77 -11.20 10.39
C GLY A 66 12.73 -9.66 10.40
N ASP A 67 13.93 -9.07 10.40
CA ASP A 67 14.12 -7.62 10.26
C ASP A 67 13.68 -7.16 8.87
N VAL A 68 12.58 -6.40 8.81
CA VAL A 68 12.10 -5.80 7.57
C VAL A 68 12.97 -4.59 7.22
N CYS A 69 13.78 -4.70 6.17
CA CYS A 69 14.56 -3.58 5.65
C CYS A 69 13.71 -2.82 4.62
N ILE A 70 13.16 -1.68 5.03
CA ILE A 70 12.35 -0.81 4.17
C ILE A 70 13.28 0.23 3.53
N PRO A 71 13.35 0.33 2.20
CA PRO A 71 14.18 1.33 1.53
C PRO A 71 13.78 2.76 1.91
N ASP A 72 14.75 3.67 2.00
CA ASP A 72 14.48 5.09 2.21
C ASP A 72 13.52 5.64 1.14
N GLY A 73 12.53 6.41 1.58
CA GLY A 73 11.48 6.95 0.70
C GLY A 73 10.31 6.00 0.43
N SER A 74 10.34 4.77 0.96
CA SER A 74 9.20 3.86 0.85
C SER A 74 8.07 4.24 1.82
N ASN A 75 6.84 4.01 1.39
CA ASN A 75 5.63 4.18 2.19
C ASN A 75 5.16 2.84 2.75
N VAL A 76 5.02 2.72 4.06
CA VAL A 76 4.48 1.51 4.69
C VAL A 76 2.97 1.48 4.46
N LEU A 77 2.50 0.52 3.67
CA LEU A 77 1.08 0.37 3.34
C LEU A 77 0.29 -0.16 4.54
N GLY A 78 0.88 -1.11 5.25
CA GLY A 78 0.32 -1.74 6.43
C GLY A 78 0.87 -3.14 6.66
N VAL A 79 0.30 -3.85 7.62
CA VAL A 79 0.67 -5.23 7.96
C VAL A 79 -0.54 -6.14 7.83
N ASP A 80 -0.39 -7.26 7.14
CA ASP A 80 -1.40 -8.31 7.12
C ASP A 80 -1.25 -9.15 8.38
N GLY A 81 -2.13 -8.95 9.36
CA GLY A 81 -2.10 -9.69 10.63
C GLY A 81 -2.41 -11.18 10.53
N TRP A 82 -2.65 -11.71 9.32
CA TRP A 82 -2.89 -13.12 9.07
C TRP A 82 -1.64 -13.86 8.58
N THR A 83 -0.91 -13.28 7.64
CA THR A 83 0.37 -13.84 7.18
C THR A 83 1.56 -13.24 7.91
N ASP A 84 1.33 -12.27 8.80
CA ASP A 84 2.39 -11.48 9.42
C ASP A 84 3.29 -10.86 8.34
N SER A 85 2.71 -10.43 7.21
CA SER A 85 3.48 -9.83 6.11
C SER A 85 3.31 -8.32 6.12
N VAL A 86 4.42 -7.59 6.03
CA VAL A 86 4.42 -6.13 5.87
C VAL A 86 4.35 -5.80 4.38
N TYR A 87 3.40 -4.94 4.01
CA TYR A 87 3.29 -4.37 2.67
C TYR A 87 3.83 -2.96 2.70
N PHE A 88 4.71 -2.65 1.76
CA PHE A 88 5.30 -1.32 1.61
C PHE A 88 5.44 -1.00 0.13
N ALA A 89 5.37 0.28 -0.18
CA ALA A 89 5.38 0.83 -1.51
C ALA A 89 6.68 1.60 -1.71
N VAL A 90 7.52 1.13 -2.62
CA VAL A 90 8.82 1.75 -2.94
C VAL A 90 8.65 2.66 -4.16
N PRO A 91 9.13 3.91 -4.12
CA PRO A 91 9.04 4.78 -5.29
C PRO A 91 9.74 4.11 -6.48
N THR A 92 9.08 4.12 -7.65
CA THR A 92 9.65 3.49 -8.86
C THR A 92 11.02 4.06 -9.22
N GLU A 93 11.26 5.34 -8.90
CA GLU A 93 12.53 6.03 -9.08
C GLU A 93 13.71 5.43 -8.28
N VAL A 94 13.43 4.71 -7.18
CA VAL A 94 14.43 4.04 -6.34
C VAL A 94 14.61 2.56 -6.75
N TYR A 95 13.68 2.03 -7.54
CA TYR A 95 13.64 0.62 -7.96
C TYR A 95 14.41 0.34 -9.27
N GLU A 96 15.03 1.35 -9.90
CA GLU A 96 15.83 1.24 -11.15
C GLU A 96 17.28 0.76 -10.96
#